data_AF-A0A2N1YJH1-F1
#
_entry.id   AF-A0A2N1YJH1-F1
#
_cell.length_a   1.000
_cell.length_b   1.000
_cell.length_c   1.000
_cell.angle_alpha   90.00
_cell.angle_beta   90.00
_cell.angle_gamma   90.00
#
_symmetry.space_group_name_H-M   'P 1'
#
loop_
_entity.id
_entity.type
_entity.pdbx_description
1 polymer ?
#
loop_
_entity_poly.entity_id
_entity_poly.type
_entity_poly.pdbx_seq_one_letter_code
_entity_poly.pdbx_strand_id
1 'polypeptide(L)'
;MFGRFFKPRWQHNDAAVRERAVNEMTATNEAERTVLSTLLKGDASPTVRAAAAARLTDMSLLDQAIQRDSDNSVRLAAARQIEKLLAGTAESSPSLENRLRMVALTDNIQVLASVARDGKEMNIRLAAISRLTCPQTLTTLAIEGRDAESRIAAAEKIHNDAELRR
;
A
#
# COMPACT_ATOMS: atom_id res chain seq x y z
N MET A 1 24.33 19.35 31.04
CA MET A 1 23.18 18.55 30.56
C MET A 1 21.98 19.49 30.46
N PHE A 2 21.71 20.07 29.28
CA PHE A 2 20.56 20.95 29.06
C PHE A 2 19.36 20.14 28.54
N GLY A 3 18.22 20.32 29.21
CA GLY A 3 17.02 19.50 29.06
C GLY A 3 16.33 19.60 27.71
N ARG A 4 15.56 18.55 27.39
CA ARG A 4 14.59 18.49 26.29
C ARG A 4 13.45 19.48 26.57
N PHE A 5 13.66 20.76 26.26
CA PHE A 5 12.70 21.83 26.55
C PHE A 5 11.62 22.04 25.47
N PHE A 6 11.54 21.18 24.45
CA PHE A 6 10.46 21.22 23.46
C PHE A 6 9.87 19.85 23.22
N LYS A 7 8.53 19.74 23.34
CA LYS A 7 7.80 18.58 22.85
C LYS A 7 7.96 18.52 21.33
N PRO A 8 8.23 17.36 20.74
CA PRO A 8 8.35 17.24 19.29
C PRO A 8 7.02 17.65 18.62
N ARG A 9 7.10 18.19 17.40
CA ARG A 9 5.94 18.79 16.69
C ARG A 9 4.73 17.85 16.55
N TRP A 10 4.98 16.53 16.50
CA TRP A 10 3.93 15.52 16.45
C TRP A 10 3.12 15.36 17.76
N GLN A 11 3.57 15.93 18.88
CA GLN A 11 2.85 15.97 20.16
C GLN A 11 2.14 17.32 20.41
N HIS A 12 2.05 18.19 19.40
CA HIS A 12 1.43 19.49 19.52
C HIS A 12 -0.09 19.38 19.72
N ASN A 13 -0.72 20.36 20.37
CA ASN A 13 -2.18 20.36 20.61
C ASN A 13 -2.99 20.58 19.32
N ASP A 14 -2.45 21.38 18.40
CA ASP A 14 -3.04 21.60 17.07
C ASP A 14 -2.73 20.40 16.13
N ALA A 15 -3.80 19.76 15.65
CA ALA A 15 -3.74 18.64 14.72
C ALA A 15 -3.03 19.00 13.41
N ALA A 16 -3.17 20.22 12.89
CA ALA A 16 -2.52 20.64 11.66
C ALA A 16 -0.99 20.69 11.81
N VAL A 17 -0.50 21.08 12.99
CA VAL A 17 0.94 21.05 13.30
C VAL A 17 1.45 19.60 13.36
N ARG A 18 0.67 18.70 13.98
CA ARG A 18 1.02 17.27 14.03
C ARG A 18 1.03 16.65 12.64
N GLU A 19 0.03 16.92 11.82
CA GLU A 19 -0.07 16.41 10.45
C GLU A 19 1.13 16.84 9.61
N ARG A 20 1.52 18.13 9.66
CA ARG A 20 2.74 18.60 8.98
C ARG A 20 3.99 17.89 9.46
N ALA A 21 4.12 17.67 10.78
CA ALA A 21 5.24 16.93 11.33
C ALA A 21 5.28 15.48 10.85
N VAL A 22 4.13 14.80 10.79
CA VAL A 22 4.00 13.45 10.22
C VAL A 22 4.37 13.46 8.75
N ASN A 23 4.02 14.52 8.02
CA ASN A 23 4.31 14.60 6.59
C ASN A 23 5.81 14.64 6.26
N GLU A 24 6.63 15.12 7.21
CA GLU A 24 8.09 15.17 7.15
C GLU A 24 8.75 13.84 7.58
N MET A 25 8.01 12.88 8.14
CA MET A 25 8.56 11.60 8.60
C MET A 25 8.68 10.56 7.49
N THR A 26 9.61 9.63 7.66
CA THR A 26 9.82 8.47 6.80
C THR A 26 9.78 7.18 7.61
N ALA A 27 9.33 6.10 7.00
CA ALA A 27 9.44 4.77 7.61
C ALA A 27 10.82 4.13 7.39
N THR A 28 11.88 4.91 7.18
CA THR A 28 13.25 4.39 7.14
C THR A 28 13.87 4.35 8.55
N ASN A 29 13.49 5.31 9.39
CA ASN A 29 13.93 5.46 10.77
C ASN A 29 12.99 4.73 11.75
N GLU A 30 13.54 3.87 12.61
CA GLU A 30 12.77 3.09 13.58
C GLU A 30 12.00 3.95 14.60
N ALA A 31 12.59 5.07 15.02
CA ALA A 31 11.91 6.01 15.92
C ALA A 31 10.69 6.65 15.25
N GLU A 32 10.81 7.03 13.97
CA GLU A 32 9.71 7.59 13.19
C GLU A 32 8.63 6.55 12.91
N ARG A 33 9.00 5.29 12.59
CA ARG A 33 8.04 4.17 12.48
C ARG A 33 7.20 4.00 13.75
N THR A 34 7.85 4.07 14.91
CA THR A 34 7.17 3.97 16.20
C THR A 34 6.17 5.12 16.40
N VAL A 35 6.56 6.33 16.02
CA VAL A 35 5.67 7.51 16.08
C VAL A 35 4.50 7.36 15.13
N LEU A 36 4.73 7.00 13.86
CA LEU A 36 3.68 6.75 12.86
C LEU A 36 2.68 5.70 13.36
N SER A 37 3.17 4.61 13.93
CA SER A 37 2.33 3.54 14.49
C SER A 37 1.49 4.03 15.66
N THR A 38 2.06 4.85 16.54
CA THR A 38 1.36 5.43 17.69
C THR A 38 0.25 6.37 17.24
N LEU A 39 0.54 7.24 16.27
CA LEU A 39 -0.41 8.21 15.75
C LEU A 39 -1.56 7.54 15.00
N LEU A 40 -1.28 6.54 14.15
CA LEU A 40 -2.34 5.79 13.47
C LEU A 40 -3.28 5.08 14.46
N LYS A 41 -2.76 4.54 15.57
CA LYS A 41 -3.56 3.82 16.56
C LYS A 41 -4.46 4.72 17.41
N GLY A 42 -4.09 5.98 17.63
CA GLY A 42 -4.69 6.76 18.71
C GLY A 42 -4.78 8.26 18.53
N ASP A 43 -4.33 8.84 17.41
CA ASP A 43 -4.52 10.27 17.20
C ASP A 43 -6.02 10.60 17.04
N ALA A 44 -6.49 11.61 17.75
CA ALA A 44 -7.89 12.05 17.69
C ALA A 44 -8.28 12.58 16.31
N SER A 45 -7.33 13.18 15.56
CA SER A 45 -7.61 13.73 14.24
C SER A 45 -7.50 12.65 13.15
N PRO A 46 -8.55 12.45 12.33
CA PRO A 46 -8.46 11.53 11.20
C PRO A 46 -7.41 11.97 10.17
N THR A 47 -7.13 13.27 10.01
CA THR A 47 -6.11 13.73 9.06
C THR A 47 -4.70 13.32 9.48
N VAL A 48 -4.42 13.36 10.79
CA VAL A 48 -3.14 12.88 11.34
C VAL A 48 -3.02 11.37 11.21
N ARG A 49 -4.08 10.62 11.51
CA ARG A 49 -4.11 9.16 11.33
C ARG A 49 -3.91 8.78 9.86
N ALA A 50 -4.59 9.45 8.93
CA ALA A 50 -4.43 9.22 7.49
C ALA A 50 -3.01 9.54 7.00
N ALA A 51 -2.42 10.65 7.47
CA ALA A 51 -1.04 11.00 7.16
C ALA A 51 -0.04 9.96 7.67
N ALA A 52 -0.31 9.37 8.84
CA ALA A 52 0.51 8.30 9.42
C ALA A 52 0.36 7.00 8.63
N ALA A 53 -0.88 6.60 8.30
CA ALA A 53 -1.15 5.43 7.45
C ALA A 53 -0.45 5.54 6.09
N ALA A 54 -0.44 6.72 5.46
CA ALA A 54 0.19 6.94 4.16
C ALA A 54 1.73 6.79 4.14
N ARG A 55 2.38 6.57 5.29
CA ARG A 55 3.84 6.46 5.43
C ARG A 55 4.30 5.18 6.10
N LEU A 56 3.41 4.51 6.81
CA LEU A 56 3.71 3.31 7.56
C LEU A 56 4.08 2.14 6.62
N THR A 57 4.89 1.22 7.13
CA THR A 57 5.31 -0.01 6.42
C THR A 57 4.78 -1.30 7.06
N ASP A 58 4.18 -1.21 8.25
CA ASP A 58 3.55 -2.34 8.94
C ASP A 58 2.23 -2.71 8.28
N MET A 59 2.27 -3.77 7.47
CA MET A 59 1.11 -4.28 6.71
C MET A 59 -0.05 -4.71 7.61
N SER A 60 0.24 -5.28 8.79
CA SER A 60 -0.81 -5.73 9.72
C SER A 60 -1.55 -4.53 10.31
N LEU A 61 -0.82 -3.48 10.67
CA LEU A 61 -1.44 -2.26 11.19
C LEU A 61 -2.22 -1.49 10.12
N LEU A 62 -1.72 -1.48 8.87
CA LEU A 62 -2.46 -0.92 7.74
C LEU A 62 -3.76 -1.68 7.46
N ASP A 63 -3.72 -3.01 7.46
CA ASP A 63 -4.91 -3.85 7.27
C ASP A 63 -5.93 -3.65 8.40
N GLN A 64 -5.47 -3.56 9.65
CA GLN A 64 -6.32 -3.19 10.78
C GLN A 64 -6.98 -1.82 10.59
N ALA A 65 -6.24 -0.81 10.10
CA ALA A 65 -6.79 0.50 9.83
C ALA A 65 -7.86 0.46 8.73
N ILE A 66 -7.65 -0.31 7.65
CA ILE A 66 -8.65 -0.54 6.59
C ILE A 66 -9.93 -1.13 7.16
N GLN A 67 -9.82 -2.10 8.06
CA GLN A 67 -11.00 -2.81 8.58
C GLN A 67 -11.73 -2.05 9.68
N ARG A 68 -11.02 -1.25 10.49
CA ARG A 68 -11.53 -0.79 11.79
C ARG A 68 -11.52 0.73 11.98
N ASP A 69 -10.78 1.51 11.20
CA ASP A 69 -10.81 2.95 11.39
C ASP A 69 -12.20 3.50 11.04
N SER A 70 -12.74 4.34 11.94
CA SER A 70 -14.04 4.98 11.76
C SER A 70 -14.09 5.90 10.54
N ASP A 71 -12.96 6.53 10.19
CA ASP A 71 -12.90 7.53 9.13
C ASP A 71 -12.48 6.91 7.79
N ASN A 72 -13.25 7.20 6.74
CA ASN A 72 -13.01 6.67 5.40
C ASN A 72 -11.68 7.12 4.80
N SER A 73 -11.25 8.36 5.10
CA SER A 73 -9.98 8.90 4.59
C SER A 73 -8.79 8.10 5.11
N VAL A 74 -8.86 7.62 6.36
CA VAL A 74 -7.80 6.78 6.95
C VAL A 74 -7.79 5.41 6.31
N ARG A 75 -8.96 4.77 6.15
CA ARG A 75 -9.08 3.47 5.46
C ARG A 75 -8.50 3.53 4.04
N LEU A 76 -8.84 4.59 3.30
CA LEU A 76 -8.35 4.81 1.93
C LEU A 76 -6.84 5.09 1.89
N ALA A 77 -6.31 5.87 2.83
CA ALA A 77 -4.88 6.12 2.94
C ALA A 77 -4.10 4.83 3.22
N ALA A 78 -4.63 3.97 4.10
CA ALA A 78 -4.02 2.69 4.41
C ALA A 78 -4.05 1.72 3.22
N ALA A 79 -5.18 1.60 2.53
CA ALA A 79 -5.30 0.76 1.32
C ALA A 79 -4.30 1.18 0.23
N ARG A 80 -4.23 2.49 -0.06
CA ARG A 80 -3.27 3.04 -1.03
C ARG A 80 -1.82 2.81 -0.61
N GLN A 81 -1.54 2.82 0.69
CA GLN A 81 -0.20 2.55 1.16
C GLN A 81 0.19 1.09 0.95
N ILE A 82 -0.71 0.14 1.22
CA ILE A 82 -0.50 -1.29 0.91
C ILE A 82 -0.22 -1.48 -0.58
N GLU A 83 -1.04 -0.86 -1.44
CA GLU A 83 -0.85 -0.89 -2.90
C GLU A 83 0.55 -0.39 -3.30
N LYS A 84 0.98 0.77 -2.79
CA LYS A 84 2.32 1.33 -3.09
C LYS A 84 3.45 0.45 -2.59
N LEU A 85 3.35 -0.05 -1.37
CA LEU A 85 4.36 -0.93 -0.76
C LEU A 85 4.50 -2.23 -1.56
N LEU A 86 3.39 -2.82 -2.01
CA LEU A 86 3.42 -4.05 -2.82
C LEU A 86 3.84 -3.79 -4.26
N ALA A 87 3.43 -2.67 -4.86
CA ALA A 87 3.88 -2.27 -6.19
C ALA A 87 5.38 -1.86 -6.20
N GLY A 88 5.99 -1.59 -5.05
CA GLY A 88 7.40 -1.19 -4.95
C GLY A 88 7.61 0.28 -5.32
N THR A 89 6.55 1.08 -5.25
CA THR A 89 6.55 2.51 -5.62
C THR A 89 6.71 3.42 -4.41
N ALA A 90 6.62 2.89 -3.19
CA ALA A 90 7.01 3.60 -1.98
C ALA A 90 8.52 3.49 -1.71
N GLU A 91 9.12 4.52 -1.12
CA GLU A 91 10.55 4.56 -0.78
C GLU A 91 10.97 3.41 0.15
N SER A 92 10.16 3.13 1.17
CA SER A 92 10.41 2.04 2.14
C SER A 92 9.70 0.73 1.76
N SER A 93 9.53 0.46 0.45
CA SER A 93 8.91 -0.79 0.00
C SER A 93 9.75 -2.00 0.42
N PRO A 94 9.12 -3.12 0.84
CA PRO A 94 9.85 -4.36 1.09
C PRO A 94 10.59 -4.86 -0.16
N SER A 95 11.57 -5.75 0.05
CA SER A 95 12.31 -6.37 -1.05
C SER A 95 11.35 -7.02 -2.06
N LEU A 96 11.76 -7.07 -3.34
CA LEU A 96 10.96 -7.72 -4.39
C LEU A 96 10.55 -9.15 -3.99
N GLU A 97 11.45 -9.92 -3.38
CA GLU A 97 11.16 -11.26 -2.89
C GLU A 97 10.02 -11.29 -1.87
N ASN A 98 10.07 -10.42 -0.86
CA ASN A 98 9.01 -10.34 0.15
C ASN A 98 7.68 -9.90 -0.48
N ARG A 99 7.72 -8.97 -1.44
CA ARG A 99 6.53 -8.51 -2.15
C ARG A 99 5.92 -9.61 -3.04
N LEU A 100 6.73 -10.41 -3.72
CA LEU A 100 6.28 -11.58 -4.46
C LEU A 100 5.59 -12.60 -3.54
N ARG A 101 6.15 -12.86 -2.35
CA ARG A 101 5.51 -13.74 -1.35
C ARG A 101 4.16 -13.18 -0.89
N MET A 102 4.07 -11.88 -0.62
CA MET A 102 2.80 -11.25 -0.22
C MET A 102 1.76 -11.28 -1.34
N VAL A 103 2.15 -11.01 -2.59
CA VAL A 103 1.28 -11.16 -3.77
C VAL A 103 0.81 -12.61 -3.92
N ALA A 104 1.68 -13.58 -3.70
CA ALA A 104 1.34 -15.01 -3.73
C ALA A 104 0.41 -15.48 -2.60
N LEU A 105 0.17 -14.66 -1.57
CA LEU A 105 -0.71 -14.99 -0.44
C LEU A 105 -1.98 -14.13 -0.36
N THR A 106 -2.03 -12.95 -0.96
CA THR A 106 -3.19 -12.05 -0.88
C THR A 106 -4.35 -12.46 -1.79
N ASP A 107 -5.57 -12.45 -1.25
CA ASP A 107 -6.82 -12.61 -2.03
C ASP A 107 -7.49 -11.26 -2.32
N ASN A 108 -6.83 -10.15 -1.99
CA ASN A 108 -7.36 -8.82 -2.27
C ASN A 108 -7.21 -8.48 -3.76
N ILE A 109 -8.30 -8.65 -4.51
CA ILE A 109 -8.36 -8.41 -5.96
C ILE A 109 -7.98 -6.97 -6.31
N GLN A 110 -8.30 -5.98 -5.48
CA GLN A 110 -7.95 -4.57 -5.75
C GLN A 110 -6.45 -4.34 -5.66
N VAL A 111 -5.81 -4.91 -4.62
CA VAL A 111 -4.35 -4.89 -4.48
C VAL A 111 -3.68 -5.62 -5.64
N LEU A 112 -4.16 -6.80 -6.03
CA LEU A 112 -3.64 -7.53 -7.19
C LEU A 112 -3.76 -6.70 -8.47
N ALA A 113 -4.90 -6.05 -8.68
CA ALA A 113 -5.12 -5.20 -9.85
C ALA A 113 -4.18 -3.99 -9.89
N SER A 114 -3.96 -3.34 -8.75
CA SER A 114 -3.00 -2.23 -8.64
C SER A 114 -1.57 -2.70 -8.89
N VAL A 115 -1.15 -3.81 -8.28
CA VAL A 115 0.21 -4.34 -8.47
C VAL A 115 0.47 -4.79 -9.91
N ALA A 116 -0.53 -5.41 -10.57
CA ALA A 116 -0.44 -5.79 -11.98
C ALA A 116 -0.23 -4.58 -12.91
N ARG A 117 -0.87 -3.44 -12.59
CA ARG A 117 -0.77 -2.21 -13.37
C ARG A 117 0.51 -1.43 -13.06
N ASP A 118 0.76 -1.19 -11.77
CA ASP A 118 1.68 -0.17 -11.29
C ASP A 118 2.98 -0.75 -10.72
N GLY A 119 3.09 -2.08 -10.64
CA GLY A 119 4.27 -2.79 -10.16
C GLY A 119 5.55 -2.28 -10.83
N LYS A 120 6.54 -1.93 -10.02
CA LYS A 120 7.81 -1.35 -10.49
C LYS A 120 8.57 -2.34 -11.38
N GLU A 121 8.71 -3.58 -10.94
CA GLU A 121 9.39 -4.65 -11.65
C GLU A 121 8.41 -5.51 -12.45
N MET A 122 8.84 -6.01 -13.61
CA MET A 122 8.01 -6.88 -14.45
C MET A 122 7.57 -8.15 -13.72
N ASN A 123 8.47 -8.76 -12.95
CA ASN A 123 8.20 -10.01 -12.25
C ASN A 123 7.00 -9.89 -11.29
N ILE A 124 6.84 -8.77 -10.60
CA ILE A 124 5.71 -8.60 -9.68
C ILE A 124 4.40 -8.25 -10.40
N ARG A 125 4.48 -7.57 -11.55
CA ARG A 125 3.32 -7.36 -12.43
C ARG A 125 2.78 -8.70 -12.92
N LEU A 126 3.65 -9.55 -13.47
CA LEU A 126 3.29 -10.88 -13.96
C LEU A 126 2.74 -11.80 -12.85
N ALA A 127 3.37 -11.77 -11.67
CA ALA A 127 2.88 -12.52 -10.51
C ALA A 127 1.48 -12.08 -10.04
N ALA A 128 1.16 -10.78 -10.14
CA ALA A 128 -0.18 -10.30 -9.84
C ALA A 128 -1.20 -10.67 -10.93
N ILE A 129 -0.80 -10.59 -12.21
CA ILE A 129 -1.65 -10.99 -13.35
C ILE A 129 -2.06 -12.46 -13.25
N SER A 130 -1.13 -13.36 -12.94
CA SER A 130 -1.42 -14.79 -12.84
C SER A 130 -2.46 -15.13 -11.77
N ARG A 131 -2.59 -14.27 -10.75
CA ARG A 131 -3.56 -14.38 -9.66
C ARG A 131 -4.89 -13.67 -9.88
N LEU A 132 -4.97 -12.77 -10.86
CA LEU A 132 -6.20 -12.05 -11.14
C LEU A 132 -7.26 -13.00 -11.70
N THR A 133 -8.48 -12.86 -11.19
CA THR A 133 -9.66 -13.62 -11.61
C THR A 133 -10.75 -12.72 -12.21
N CYS A 134 -10.58 -11.40 -12.17
CA CYS A 134 -11.52 -10.41 -12.69
C CYS A 134 -11.33 -10.22 -14.21
N PRO A 135 -12.28 -10.68 -15.06
CA PRO A 135 -12.11 -10.61 -16.51
C PRO A 135 -11.98 -9.19 -17.06
N GLN A 136 -12.69 -8.23 -16.45
CA GLN A 136 -12.64 -6.82 -16.85
C GLN A 136 -11.24 -6.25 -16.61
N THR A 137 -10.65 -6.49 -15.44
CA THR A 137 -9.29 -6.05 -15.12
C THR A 137 -8.26 -6.68 -16.06
N LEU A 138 -8.38 -7.99 -16.32
CA LEU A 138 -7.50 -8.68 -17.26
C LEU A 138 -7.60 -8.11 -18.68
N THR A 139 -8.82 -7.79 -19.14
CA THR A 139 -9.04 -7.19 -20.47
C THR A 139 -8.36 -5.83 -20.57
N THR A 140 -8.52 -4.98 -19.56
CA THR A 140 -7.81 -3.69 -19.51
C THR A 140 -6.28 -3.89 -19.55
N LEU A 141 -5.75 -4.84 -18.79
CA LEU A 141 -4.31 -5.14 -18.78
C LEU A 141 -3.81 -5.72 -20.10
N ALA A 142 -4.62 -6.48 -20.84
CA ALA A 142 -4.28 -7.01 -22.15
C ALA A 142 -4.16 -5.90 -23.22
N ILE A 143 -4.97 -4.85 -23.09
CA ILE A 143 -5.00 -3.72 -24.05
C ILE A 143 -3.96 -2.66 -23.66
N GLU A 144 -3.91 -2.29 -22.38
CA GLU A 144 -3.22 -1.09 -21.88
C GLU A 144 -2.05 -1.43 -20.94
N GLY A 145 -1.71 -2.72 -20.79
CA GLY A 145 -0.63 -3.18 -19.94
C GLY A 145 0.69 -2.46 -20.22
N ARG A 146 1.40 -2.13 -19.13
CA ARG A 146 2.60 -1.28 -19.11
C ARG A 146 3.68 -1.69 -20.11
N ASP A 147 3.84 -2.99 -20.31
CA ASP A 147 4.82 -3.61 -21.21
C ASP A 147 4.17 -4.77 -22.00
N ALA A 148 4.88 -5.24 -23.02
CA ALA A 148 4.37 -6.27 -23.91
C ALA A 148 4.10 -7.59 -23.17
N GLU A 149 4.99 -7.97 -22.27
CA GLU A 149 4.90 -9.19 -21.47
C GLU A 149 3.65 -9.19 -20.59
N SER A 150 3.34 -8.06 -19.95
CA SER A 150 2.13 -7.89 -19.14
C SER A 150 0.87 -7.99 -19.98
N ARG A 151 0.86 -7.40 -21.19
CA ARG A 151 -0.28 -7.51 -22.11
C ARG A 151 -0.51 -8.94 -22.58
N ILE A 152 0.57 -9.62 -22.96
CA ILE A 152 0.54 -11.03 -23.40
C ILE A 152 0.03 -11.92 -22.26
N ALA A 153 0.62 -11.81 -21.06
CA ALA A 153 0.23 -12.61 -19.91
C ALA A 153 -1.25 -12.42 -19.54
N ALA A 154 -1.76 -11.19 -19.63
CA ALA A 154 -3.17 -10.92 -19.38
C ALA A 154 -4.08 -11.54 -20.46
N ALA A 155 -3.71 -11.47 -21.73
CA ALA A 155 -4.46 -12.08 -22.83
C ALA A 155 -4.47 -13.62 -22.73
N GLU A 156 -3.33 -14.24 -22.43
CA GLU A 156 -3.21 -15.68 -22.20
C GLU A 156 -4.06 -16.14 -21.02
N LYS A 157 -4.06 -15.36 -19.93
CA LYS A 157 -4.88 -15.66 -18.74
C LYS A 157 -6.37 -15.65 -19.06
N ILE A 158 -6.85 -14.68 -19.86
CA ILE A 158 -8.25 -14.63 -20.32
C ILE A 158 -8.59 -15.90 -21.11
N HIS A 159 -7.71 -16.30 -22.03
CA HIS A 159 -7.93 -17.48 -22.87
C HIS A 159 -8.02 -18.76 -22.04
N ASN A 160 -7.05 -19.01 -21.16
CA ASN A 160 -7.02 -20.20 -20.31
C ASN A 160 -8.26 -20.29 -19.40
N ASP A 161 -8.67 -19.17 -18.80
CA ASP A 161 -9.85 -19.12 -17.96
C ASP A 161 -11.16 -19.34 -18.75
N ALA A 162 -11.18 -19.04 -20.05
CA ALA A 162 -12.32 -19.32 -20.93
C ALA A 162 -12.38 -20.81 -21.30
N GLU A 163 -11.24 -21.46 -21.51
CA GLU A 163 -11.16 -22.90 -21.79
C GLU A 163 -11.57 -23.75 -20.59
N LEU A 164 -11.19 -23.36 -19.36
CA LEU A 164 -11.55 -24.09 -18.13
C LEU A 164 -13.06 -24.07 -17.79
N ARG A 165 -13.85 -23.21 -18.43
CA ARG A 165 -15.30 -23.09 -18.19
C ARG A 165 -16.16 -23.89 -19.19
N ARG A 166 -15.55 -24.56 -20.17
CA ARG A 166 -16.23 -25.43 -21.14
C ARG A 166 -16.38 -26.84 -20.59
#